data_AF-A0A9E4WDR3-F1
#
_entry.id   AF-A0A9E4WDR3-F1
#
_cell.length_a   1.000
_cell.length_b   1.000
_cell.length_c   1.000
_cell.angle_alpha   90.00
_cell.angle_beta   90.00
_cell.angle_gamma   90.00
#
_symmetry.space_group_name_H-M   'P 1'
#
loop_
_entity.id
_entity.type
_entity.pdbx_description
1 polymer ?
#
loop_
_entity_poly.entity_id
_entity_poly.type
_entity_poly.pdbx_seq_one_letter_code
_entity_poly.pdbx_strand_id
1 'polypeptide(L)'
;MSNEQPTPPPVEEEEEPEAVINAQNAMRLLLGLLAVWTFFSGLALIFFHANAGATIGGGEGAAAQRLLGVHLLVLAPIYTLIALYPKRYRMFLWVPYAAQGGVVAVTLFDIVTGKRDFLDGALPLIVASIFLVLLVYVWQAARRPEPAAGVLPESVELPDAAEEPEAAEQPAGSDESEQA
;
A
#
# COMPACT_ATOMS: atom_id res chain seq x y z
N MET A 1 43.14 -3.26 39.76
CA MET A 1 42.23 -2.12 39.54
C MET A 1 41.22 -2.59 38.51
N SER A 2 39.99 -2.87 38.94
CA SER A 2 38.94 -3.42 38.09
C SER A 2 38.38 -2.29 37.23
N ASN A 3 38.49 -2.41 35.91
CA ASN A 3 37.83 -1.48 34.98
C ASN A 3 36.32 -1.73 35.04
N GLU A 4 35.59 -0.84 35.70
CA GLU A 4 34.15 -0.71 35.58
C GLU A 4 33.85 -0.20 34.17
N GLN A 5 33.52 -1.11 33.28
CA GLN A 5 33.03 -0.78 31.94
C GLN A 5 31.61 -0.21 32.10
N PRO A 6 31.35 1.05 31.72
CA PRO A 6 30.03 1.63 31.88
C PRO A 6 29.08 0.91 30.92
N THR A 7 28.07 0.26 31.50
CA THR A 7 26.97 -0.36 30.77
C THR A 7 26.34 0.71 29.86
N PRO A 8 26.29 0.51 28.53
CA PRO A 8 25.58 1.45 27.67
C PRO A 8 24.10 1.49 28.11
N PRO A 9 23.44 2.66 28.00
CA PRO A 9 22.01 2.75 28.30
C PRO A 9 21.26 1.74 27.42
N PRO A 10 20.15 1.16 27.93
CA PRO A 10 19.30 0.33 27.10
C PRO A 10 18.90 1.18 25.90
N VAL A 11 19.28 0.72 24.71
CA VAL A 11 18.73 1.23 23.46
C VAL A 11 17.24 1.01 23.60
N GLU A 12 16.47 2.08 23.82
CA GLU A 12 15.04 2.05 23.60
C GLU A 12 14.88 1.60 22.16
N GLU A 13 14.50 0.34 21.98
CA GLU A 13 14.05 -0.18 20.70
C GLU A 13 12.92 0.74 20.30
N GLU A 14 13.22 1.72 19.45
CA GLU A 14 12.22 2.47 18.72
C GLU A 14 11.31 1.40 18.10
N GLU A 15 10.05 1.36 18.54
CA GLU A 15 8.99 0.50 18.01
C GLU A 15 8.83 0.83 16.52
N GLU A 16 9.72 0.27 15.69
CA GLU A 16 9.62 0.37 14.25
C GLU A 16 8.36 -0.40 13.82
N PRO A 17 7.52 0.24 13.02
CA PRO A 17 6.10 0.33 13.29
C PRO A 17 5.32 -0.90 12.82
N GLU A 18 4.29 -1.27 13.57
CA GLU A 18 3.20 -2.19 13.19
C GLU A 18 2.48 -1.85 11.85
N ALA A 19 2.91 -0.79 11.16
CA ALA A 19 2.36 -0.28 9.90
C ALA A 19 2.61 -1.19 8.68
N VAL A 20 3.67 -2.01 8.66
CA VAL A 20 4.05 -2.80 7.46
C VAL A 20 3.26 -4.11 7.34
N ILE A 21 2.76 -4.66 8.47
CA ILE A 21 2.01 -5.92 8.50
C ILE A 21 0.58 -5.79 7.92
N ASN A 22 0.03 -4.57 7.73
CA ASN A 22 -1.39 -4.43 7.35
C ASN A 22 -1.67 -4.14 5.87
N ALA A 23 -0.74 -3.69 5.03
CA ALA A 23 -1.09 -3.28 3.65
C ALA A 23 -1.71 -4.42 2.81
N GLN A 24 -1.17 -5.63 2.94
CA GLN A 24 -1.69 -6.81 2.23
C GLN A 24 -3.03 -7.28 2.81
N ASN A 25 -3.22 -7.24 4.13
CA ASN A 25 -4.49 -7.59 4.77
C ASN A 25 -5.56 -6.54 4.49
N ALA A 26 -5.21 -5.25 4.50
CA ALA A 26 -6.05 -4.14 4.10
C ALA A 26 -6.54 -4.29 2.65
N MET A 27 -5.65 -4.66 1.71
CA MET A 27 -6.04 -4.94 0.33
C MET A 27 -7.05 -6.10 0.25
N ARG A 28 -6.83 -7.19 1.00
CA ARG A 28 -7.75 -8.33 1.05
C ARG A 28 -9.11 -7.95 1.62
N LEU A 29 -9.13 -7.21 2.72
CA LEU A 29 -10.36 -6.71 3.34
C LEU A 29 -11.11 -5.78 2.40
N LEU A 30 -10.40 -4.88 1.72
CA LEU A 30 -10.97 -3.95 0.76
C LEU A 30 -11.60 -4.69 -0.42
N LEU A 31 -10.92 -5.69 -0.99
CA LEU A 31 -11.46 -6.52 -2.06
C LEU A 31 -12.65 -7.37 -1.59
N GLY A 32 -12.60 -7.89 -0.37
CA GLY A 32 -13.72 -8.61 0.24
C GLY A 32 -14.95 -7.72 0.42
N LEU A 33 -14.75 -6.51 0.92
CA LEU A 33 -15.81 -5.51 1.07
C LEU A 33 -16.38 -5.09 -0.29
N LEU A 34 -15.51 -4.92 -1.29
CA LEU A 34 -15.90 -4.64 -2.68
C LEU A 34 -16.73 -5.78 -3.26
N ALA A 35 -16.37 -7.04 -3.00
CA ALA A 35 -17.11 -8.22 -3.45
C ALA A 35 -18.52 -8.26 -2.84
N VAL A 36 -18.63 -8.02 -1.53
CA VAL A 36 -19.91 -7.95 -0.81
C VAL A 36 -20.78 -6.82 -1.38
N TRP A 37 -20.22 -5.62 -1.53
CA TRP A 37 -20.92 -4.48 -2.12
C TRP A 37 -21.40 -4.78 -3.55
N THR A 38 -20.53 -5.37 -4.38
CA THR A 38 -20.85 -5.73 -5.77
C THR A 38 -21.96 -6.78 -5.83
N PHE A 39 -21.94 -7.76 -4.92
CA PHE A 39 -22.99 -8.78 -4.80
C PHE A 39 -24.34 -8.15 -4.47
N PHE A 40 -24.40 -7.30 -3.43
CA PHE A 40 -25.63 -6.61 -3.06
C PHE A 40 -26.12 -5.65 -4.14
N SER A 41 -25.20 -4.97 -4.84
CA SER A 41 -25.55 -4.11 -5.97
C SER A 41 -26.16 -4.92 -7.12
N GLY A 42 -25.55 -6.05 -7.47
CA GLY A 42 -26.08 -6.97 -8.49
C GLY A 42 -27.47 -7.50 -8.12
N LEU A 43 -27.65 -7.90 -6.86
CA LEU A 43 -28.94 -8.34 -6.33
C LEU A 43 -29.97 -7.20 -6.39
N ALA A 44 -29.58 -5.99 -5.98
CA ALA A 44 -30.47 -4.84 -6.00
C ALA A 44 -30.99 -4.55 -7.42
N LEU A 45 -30.12 -4.64 -8.42
CA LEU A 45 -30.48 -4.45 -9.83
C LEU A 45 -31.39 -5.55 -10.40
N ILE A 46 -31.36 -6.76 -9.84
CA ILE A 46 -32.20 -7.90 -10.25
C ILE A 46 -33.56 -7.92 -9.55
N PHE A 47 -33.73 -7.20 -8.44
CA PHE A 47 -34.98 -7.24 -7.66
C PHE A 47 -35.69 -5.88 -7.57
N PHE A 48 -34.99 -4.75 -7.55
CA PHE A 48 -35.54 -3.41 -7.25
C PHE A 48 -35.68 -2.47 -8.46
N HIS A 49 -36.17 -3.00 -9.59
CA HIS A 49 -36.37 -2.25 -10.86
C HIS A 49 -37.69 -1.48 -10.98
N ALA A 50 -38.58 -1.58 -9.99
CA ALA A 50 -39.99 -1.16 -10.14
C ALA A 50 -40.19 0.35 -10.41
N ASN A 51 -39.19 1.20 -10.14
CA ASN A 51 -39.35 2.66 -10.24
C ASN A 51 -38.43 3.34 -11.27
N ALA A 52 -37.49 2.62 -11.91
CA ALA A 52 -36.52 3.23 -12.85
C ALA A 52 -36.97 3.19 -14.32
N GLY A 53 -38.08 2.50 -14.64
CA GLY A 53 -38.55 2.28 -16.00
C GLY A 53 -39.27 3.47 -16.65
N ALA A 54 -39.55 4.55 -15.92
CA ALA A 54 -40.35 5.66 -16.43
C ALA A 54 -39.54 6.79 -17.11
N THR A 55 -38.23 6.87 -16.89
CA THR A 55 -37.40 8.00 -17.36
C THR A 55 -36.40 7.66 -18.47
N ILE A 56 -36.21 6.38 -18.80
CA ILE A 56 -35.46 5.95 -19.99
C ILE A 56 -36.50 5.48 -21.03
N GLY A 57 -36.88 6.38 -21.92
CA GLY A 57 -38.02 6.28 -22.86
C GLY A 57 -37.99 5.14 -23.88
N GLY A 58 -38.13 3.90 -23.41
CA GLY A 58 -38.34 2.70 -24.22
C GLY A 58 -38.17 1.48 -23.33
N GLY A 59 -39.10 0.53 -23.35
CA GLY A 59 -39.21 -0.61 -22.42
C GLY A 59 -38.02 -1.59 -22.36
N GLU A 60 -36.84 -1.22 -22.84
CA GLU A 60 -35.58 -1.98 -22.83
C GLU A 60 -34.78 -1.83 -21.52
N GLY A 61 -35.10 -0.84 -20.67
CA GLY A 61 -34.33 -0.54 -19.46
C GLY A 61 -34.30 -1.66 -18.41
N ALA A 62 -35.41 -2.36 -18.19
CA ALA A 62 -35.50 -3.37 -17.15
C ALA A 62 -34.70 -4.65 -17.48
N ALA A 63 -34.71 -5.07 -18.75
CA ALA A 63 -33.96 -6.24 -19.19
C ALA A 63 -32.44 -5.98 -19.16
N ALA A 64 -32.02 -4.80 -19.66
CA ALA A 64 -30.63 -4.36 -19.59
C ALA A 64 -30.15 -4.25 -18.14
N GLN A 65 -30.97 -3.72 -17.24
CA GLN A 65 -30.65 -3.59 -15.81
C GLN A 65 -30.48 -4.94 -15.12
N ARG A 66 -31.36 -5.91 -15.39
CA ARG A 66 -31.23 -7.30 -14.88
C ARG A 66 -29.97 -7.95 -15.41
N LEU A 67 -29.70 -7.81 -16.70
CA LEU A 67 -28.50 -8.34 -17.32
C LEU A 67 -27.24 -7.76 -16.65
N LEU A 68 -27.22 -6.44 -16.41
CA LEU A 68 -26.13 -5.78 -15.69
C LEU A 68 -26.00 -6.31 -14.25
N GLY A 69 -27.12 -6.51 -13.56
CA GLY A 69 -27.14 -7.14 -12.24
C GLY A 69 -26.54 -8.55 -12.22
N VAL A 70 -26.82 -9.37 -13.23
CA VAL A 70 -26.22 -10.71 -13.40
C VAL A 70 -24.71 -10.60 -13.61
N HIS A 71 -24.26 -9.63 -14.42
CA HIS A 71 -22.82 -9.40 -14.61
C HIS A 71 -22.13 -9.04 -13.29
N LEU A 72 -22.75 -8.18 -12.46
CA LEU A 72 -22.22 -7.84 -11.14
C LEU A 72 -22.18 -9.06 -10.20
N LEU A 73 -23.18 -9.93 -10.23
CA LEU A 73 -23.17 -11.16 -9.45
C LEU A 73 -22.04 -12.11 -9.85
N VAL A 74 -21.66 -12.15 -11.13
CA VAL A 74 -20.50 -12.93 -11.61
C VAL A 74 -19.17 -12.27 -11.23
N LEU A 75 -19.12 -10.93 -11.14
CA LEU A 75 -17.94 -10.20 -10.69
C LEU A 75 -17.63 -10.40 -9.21
N ALA A 76 -18.64 -10.57 -8.36
CA ALA A 76 -18.45 -10.78 -6.93
C ALA A 76 -17.52 -11.97 -6.59
N PRO A 77 -17.74 -13.22 -7.09
CA PRO A 77 -16.82 -14.32 -6.83
C PRO A 77 -15.44 -14.12 -7.46
N ILE A 78 -15.33 -13.36 -8.56
CA ILE A 78 -14.03 -12.99 -9.15
C ILE A 78 -13.25 -12.12 -8.16
N TYR A 79 -13.88 -11.10 -7.56
CA TYR A 79 -13.23 -10.30 -6.52
C TYR A 79 -12.84 -11.11 -5.29
N THR A 80 -13.68 -12.03 -4.85
CA THR A 80 -13.36 -12.97 -3.77
C THR A 80 -12.13 -13.83 -4.12
N LEU A 81 -12.06 -14.36 -5.34
CA LEU A 81 -10.91 -15.15 -5.80
C LEU A 81 -9.61 -14.34 -5.82
N ILE A 82 -9.67 -13.09 -6.27
CA ILE A 82 -8.52 -12.17 -6.27
C ILE A 82 -8.08 -11.88 -4.83
N ALA A 83 -9.02 -11.67 -3.90
CA ALA A 83 -8.73 -11.43 -2.49
C ALA A 83 -8.04 -12.63 -1.82
N LEU A 84 -8.51 -13.86 -2.10
CA LEU A 84 -7.94 -15.08 -1.52
C LEU A 84 -6.56 -15.41 -2.09
N TYR A 85 -6.35 -15.22 -3.39
CA TYR A 85 -5.12 -15.64 -4.09
C TYR A 85 -4.46 -14.49 -4.90
N PRO A 86 -4.02 -13.39 -4.24
CA PRO A 86 -3.54 -12.19 -4.94
C PRO A 86 -2.27 -12.45 -5.76
N LYS A 87 -1.38 -13.35 -5.30
CA LYS A 87 -0.16 -13.71 -6.01
C LYS A 87 -0.44 -14.44 -7.34
N ARG A 88 -1.47 -15.28 -7.37
CA ARG A 88 -1.85 -16.06 -8.56
C ARG A 88 -2.57 -15.20 -9.60
N TYR A 89 -3.41 -14.28 -9.15
CA TYR A 89 -4.25 -13.45 -10.01
C TYR A 89 -3.72 -12.01 -10.16
N ARG A 90 -2.40 -11.82 -10.15
CA ARG A 90 -1.78 -10.48 -10.23
C ARG A 90 -2.23 -9.71 -11.48
N MET A 91 -2.42 -10.40 -12.60
CA MET A 91 -2.95 -9.81 -13.83
C MET A 91 -4.39 -9.30 -13.72
N PHE A 92 -5.19 -9.78 -12.76
CA PHE A 92 -6.56 -9.32 -12.56
C PHE A 92 -6.68 -8.19 -11.53
N LEU A 93 -5.58 -7.78 -10.91
CA LEU A 93 -5.61 -6.70 -9.92
C LEU A 93 -6.06 -5.35 -10.49
N TRP A 94 -5.96 -5.12 -11.81
CA TRP A 94 -6.45 -3.87 -12.42
C TRP A 94 -7.98 -3.83 -12.57
N VAL A 95 -8.66 -4.99 -12.57
CA VAL A 95 -10.11 -5.09 -12.76
C VAL A 95 -10.90 -4.22 -11.77
N PRO A 96 -10.67 -4.28 -10.45
CA PRO A 96 -11.38 -3.41 -9.51
C PRO A 96 -11.13 -1.91 -9.76
N TYR A 97 -9.92 -1.52 -10.22
CA TYR A 97 -9.64 -0.12 -10.57
C TYR A 97 -10.43 0.32 -11.80
N ALA A 98 -10.44 -0.49 -12.86
CA ALA A 98 -11.19 -0.19 -14.08
C ALA A 98 -12.69 -0.18 -13.83
N ALA A 99 -13.21 -1.11 -13.01
CA ALA A 99 -14.62 -1.16 -12.66
C ALA A 99 -15.04 0.09 -11.88
N GLN A 100 -14.33 0.44 -10.79
CA GLN A 100 -14.67 1.63 -10.00
C GLN A 100 -14.45 2.93 -10.77
N GLY A 101 -13.34 3.04 -11.52
CA GLY A 101 -13.07 4.17 -12.40
C GLY A 101 -14.14 4.34 -13.47
N GLY A 102 -14.61 3.24 -14.07
CA GLY A 102 -15.71 3.24 -15.04
C GLY A 102 -17.02 3.73 -14.43
N VAL A 103 -17.40 3.24 -13.24
CA VAL A 103 -18.62 3.70 -12.54
C VAL A 103 -18.55 5.19 -12.24
N VAL A 104 -17.41 5.67 -11.72
CA VAL A 104 -17.20 7.11 -11.45
C VAL A 104 -17.29 7.92 -12.73
N ALA A 105 -16.56 7.53 -13.78
CA ALA A 105 -16.51 8.27 -15.05
C ALA A 105 -17.89 8.36 -15.72
N VAL A 106 -18.61 7.24 -15.82
CA VAL A 106 -19.95 7.20 -16.44
C VAL A 106 -20.95 8.00 -15.61
N THR A 107 -20.97 7.82 -14.29
CA THR A 107 -21.92 8.54 -13.42
C THR A 107 -21.66 10.04 -13.44
N LEU A 108 -20.40 10.46 -13.39
CA LEU A 108 -20.03 11.87 -13.49
C LEU A 108 -20.41 12.45 -14.85
N PHE A 109 -20.16 11.73 -15.94
CA PHE A 109 -20.56 12.15 -17.28
C PHE A 109 -22.07 12.32 -17.42
N ASP A 110 -22.86 11.37 -16.90
CA ASP A 110 -24.33 11.45 -16.92
C ASP A 110 -24.85 12.66 -16.14
N ILE A 111 -24.24 12.98 -14.99
CA ILE A 111 -24.58 14.16 -14.18
C ILE A 111 -24.21 15.45 -14.92
N VAL A 112 -22.99 15.54 -15.47
CA VAL A 112 -22.52 16.75 -16.18
C VAL A 112 -23.33 17.01 -17.44
N THR A 113 -23.79 15.96 -18.12
CA THR A 113 -24.63 16.07 -19.33
C THR A 113 -26.12 16.27 -19.02
N GLY A 114 -26.52 16.29 -17.75
CA GLY A 114 -27.91 16.45 -17.32
C GLY A 114 -28.82 15.25 -17.64
N LYS A 115 -28.23 14.08 -17.93
CA LYS A 115 -28.97 12.84 -18.22
C LYS A 115 -29.43 12.11 -16.96
N ARG A 116 -28.82 12.42 -15.82
CA ARG A 116 -29.14 11.84 -14.51
C ARG A 116 -29.18 12.94 -13.46
N ASP A 117 -30.22 12.92 -12.64
CA ASP A 117 -30.31 13.78 -11.46
C ASP A 117 -29.18 13.47 -10.48
N PHE A 118 -28.60 14.51 -9.89
CA PHE A 118 -27.50 14.34 -8.95
C PHE A 118 -27.89 13.41 -7.79
N LEU A 119 -29.10 13.53 -7.25
CA LEU A 119 -29.56 12.71 -6.13
C LEU A 119 -29.59 11.21 -6.48
N ASP A 120 -29.98 10.85 -7.70
CA ASP A 120 -30.03 9.46 -8.17
C ASP A 120 -28.64 8.89 -8.44
N GLY A 121 -27.70 9.75 -8.87
CA GLY A 121 -26.31 9.37 -9.14
C GLY A 121 -25.35 9.50 -7.95
N ALA A 122 -25.70 10.26 -6.90
CA ALA A 122 -24.77 10.65 -5.86
C ALA A 122 -24.29 9.46 -5.03
N LEU A 123 -25.21 8.59 -4.61
CA LEU A 123 -24.87 7.44 -3.78
C LEU A 123 -23.88 6.49 -4.48
N PRO A 124 -24.15 5.98 -5.71
CA PRO A 124 -23.18 5.12 -6.39
C PRO A 124 -21.87 5.87 -6.70
N LEU A 125 -21.92 7.17 -7.01
CA LEU A 125 -20.72 7.97 -7.26
C LEU A 125 -19.83 8.08 -6.01
N ILE A 126 -20.41 8.40 -4.85
CA ILE A 126 -19.69 8.55 -3.59
C ILE A 126 -19.05 7.21 -3.19
N VAL A 127 -19.84 6.13 -3.21
CA VAL A 127 -19.34 4.80 -2.81
C VAL A 127 -18.23 4.34 -3.74
N ALA A 128 -18.41 4.47 -5.06
CA ALA A 128 -17.38 4.10 -6.03
C ALA A 128 -16.11 4.95 -5.88
N SER A 129 -16.25 6.24 -5.62
CA SER A 129 -15.12 7.14 -5.38
C SER A 129 -14.34 6.77 -4.13
N ILE A 130 -15.02 6.43 -3.03
CA ILE A 130 -14.38 5.97 -1.79
C ILE A 130 -13.58 4.69 -2.05
N PHE A 131 -14.18 3.69 -2.69
CA PHE A 131 -13.47 2.45 -3.01
C PHE A 131 -12.28 2.69 -3.95
N LEU A 132 -12.43 3.56 -4.95
CA LEU A 132 -11.35 3.91 -5.87
C LEU A 132 -10.20 4.58 -5.14
N VAL A 133 -10.48 5.56 -4.28
CA VAL A 133 -9.46 6.26 -3.48
C VAL A 133 -8.75 5.29 -2.54
N LEU A 134 -9.49 4.42 -1.85
CA LEU A 134 -8.90 3.41 -0.96
C LEU A 134 -8.02 2.42 -1.73
N LEU A 135 -8.45 1.96 -2.90
CA LEU A 135 -7.67 1.06 -3.76
C LEU A 135 -6.35 1.72 -4.17
N VAL A 136 -6.41 2.97 -4.64
CA VAL A 136 -5.23 3.76 -5.01
C VAL A 136 -4.33 4.00 -3.81
N TYR A 137 -4.90 4.34 -2.65
CA TYR A 137 -4.16 4.58 -1.42
C TYR A 137 -3.37 3.33 -0.97
N VAL A 138 -4.03 2.18 -0.87
CA VAL A 138 -3.37 0.93 -0.46
C VAL A 138 -2.32 0.51 -1.48
N TRP A 139 -2.57 0.72 -2.77
CA TRP A 139 -1.58 0.47 -3.82
C TRP A 139 -0.36 1.39 -3.73
N GLN A 140 -0.56 2.67 -3.43
CA GLN A 140 0.54 3.61 -3.20
C GLN A 140 1.32 3.22 -1.94
N ALA A 141 0.63 2.87 -0.85
CA ALA A 141 1.25 2.40 0.38
C ALA A 141 2.10 1.13 0.14
N ALA A 142 1.58 0.18 -0.64
CA ALA A 142 2.31 -1.04 -1.01
C ALA A 142 3.50 -0.79 -1.97
N ARG A 143 3.62 0.40 -2.56
CA ARG A 143 4.70 0.79 -3.47
C ARG A 143 5.79 1.62 -2.82
N ARG A 144 5.60 2.10 -1.59
CA ARG A 144 6.67 2.81 -0.89
C ARG A 144 7.74 1.78 -0.50
N PRO A 145 8.93 1.80 -1.12
CA PRO A 145 10.02 0.98 -0.61
C PRO A 145 10.29 1.45 0.82
N GLU A 146 10.50 0.50 1.74
CA GLU A 146 11.13 0.84 3.02
C GLU A 146 12.39 1.66 2.70
N PRO A 147 12.59 2.85 3.32
CA PRO A 147 13.89 3.47 3.27
C PRO A 147 14.86 2.40 3.78
N ALA A 148 15.88 2.09 2.99
CA ALA A 148 16.88 1.09 3.36
C ALA A 148 17.53 1.51 4.68
N ALA A 149 16.98 1.04 5.79
CA ALA A 149 17.63 1.04 7.08
C ALA A 149 18.85 0.13 6.90
N GLY A 150 20.05 0.72 6.92
CA GLY A 150 21.29 -0.04 6.91
C GLY A 150 22.15 0.02 5.65
N VAL A 151 22.29 1.19 5.02
CA VAL A 151 23.65 1.57 4.57
C VAL A 151 24.19 2.53 5.62
N LEU A 152 24.52 1.98 6.80
CA LEU A 152 25.58 2.59 7.59
C LEU A 152 26.81 2.59 6.66
N PRO A 153 27.50 3.74 6.47
CA PRO A 153 28.73 3.73 5.72
C PRO A 153 29.63 2.67 6.36
N GLU A 154 29.93 1.65 5.56
CA GLU A 154 30.99 0.70 5.75
C GLU A 154 32.14 1.43 6.43
N SER A 155 32.50 0.93 7.61
CA SER A 155 33.64 1.33 8.43
C SER A 155 34.66 2.10 7.59
N VAL A 156 34.73 3.41 7.81
CA VAL A 156 35.94 4.15 7.45
C VAL A 156 37.03 3.52 8.32
N GLU A 157 37.74 2.58 7.71
CA GLU A 157 39.01 2.03 8.15
C GLU A 157 39.95 3.24 8.26
N LEU A 158 39.96 3.86 9.43
CA LEU A 158 40.93 4.89 9.77
C LEU A 158 42.28 4.19 9.84
N PRO A 159 43.26 4.59 9.00
CA PRO A 159 44.55 3.94 8.96
C PRO A 159 45.21 3.97 10.33
N ASP A 160 45.78 2.83 10.67
CA ASP A 160 46.72 2.58 11.75
C ASP A 160 47.81 3.68 11.73
N ALA A 161 47.60 4.74 12.51
CA ALA A 161 48.45 5.90 12.55
C ALA A 161 48.41 6.54 13.94
N ALA A 162 48.88 5.77 14.92
CA ALA A 162 49.47 6.32 16.13
C ALA A 162 50.59 5.37 16.56
N GLU A 163 51.68 5.38 15.79
CA GLU A 163 52.99 5.06 16.35
C GLU A 163 53.18 5.97 17.58
N GLU A 164 53.12 5.36 18.76
CA GLU A 164 53.58 5.98 19.99
C GLU A 164 55.04 6.42 19.79
N PRO A 165 55.42 7.67 20.09
CA PRO A 165 56.83 8.03 20.11
C PRO A 165 57.47 7.27 21.28
N GLU A 166 58.20 6.23 20.89
CA GLU A 166 59.04 5.40 21.73
C GLU A 166 59.94 6.28 22.61
N ALA A 167 60.00 5.89 23.88
CA ALA A 167 60.68 6.58 24.95
C ALA A 167 62.13 6.94 24.58
N ALA A 168 62.48 8.20 24.82
CA ALA A 168 63.87 8.62 24.92
C ALA A 168 64.50 8.02 26.19
N GLU A 169 64.94 6.77 26.11
CA GLU A 169 65.84 6.17 27.09
C GLU A 169 67.26 6.24 26.51
N GLN A 170 68.01 7.27 26.93
CA GLN A 170 69.43 7.41 26.65
C GLN A 170 70.19 6.25 27.34
N PRO A 171 70.92 5.38 26.62
CA PRO A 171 71.91 4.54 27.26
C PRO A 171 73.20 5.35 27.44
N ALA A 172 73.71 5.28 28.66
CA ALA A 172 75.02 5.75 29.04
C ALA A 172 76.14 5.04 28.26
N GLY A 173 77.16 5.84 27.89
CA GLY A 173 78.57 5.47 28.02
C GLY A 173 79.18 4.55 26.96
N SER A 174 80.06 5.12 26.13
CA SER A 174 81.36 4.54 25.78
C SER A 174 82.18 5.55 24.96
N ASP A 175 82.97 6.38 25.64
CA ASP A 175 84.14 7.01 25.03
C ASP A 175 85.37 6.22 25.50
N GLU A 176 85.81 5.31 24.64
CA GLU A 176 87.20 4.86 24.56
C GLU A 176 87.98 5.91 23.78
N SER A 177 88.96 6.57 24.40
CA SER A 177 90.15 7.03 23.67
C SER A 177 91.36 7.09 24.61
N GLU A 178 91.95 5.91 24.75
CA GLU A 178 93.37 5.73 25.00
C GLU A 178 94.14 6.23 23.77
N GLN A 179 95.05 7.21 23.91
CA GLN A 179 96.41 7.22 23.31
C GLN A 179 97.10 8.60 23.36
N ALA A 180 98.35 8.54 23.85
CA ALA A 180 99.50 9.45 23.74
C ALA A 180 99.58 10.70 24.65
#